data_AF-A0A2K3JYK2-F1
#
_entry.id   AF-A0A2K3JYK2-F1
#
_cell.length_a   1.000
_cell.length_b   1.000
_cell.length_c   1.000
_cell.angle_alpha   90.00
_cell.angle_beta   90.00
_cell.angle_gamma   90.00
#
_symmetry.space_group_name_H-M   'P 1'
#
loop_
_entity.id
_entity.type
_entity.pdbx_description
1 polymer ?
#
loop_
_entity_poly.entity_id
_entity_poly.type
_entity_poly.pdbx_seq_one_letter_code
_entity_poly.pdbx_strand_id
1 'polypeptide(L)' 'VHSIFVKGEMFFELGEDDLEASQLYPDYNYKSIDQLLDKFIVDPPPPASAAFE' A
#
# COMPACT_ATOMS: atom_id res chain seq x y z
N VAL A 1 3.62 -11.04 8.28
CA VAL A 1 2.65 -10.25 9.09
C VAL A 1 3.33 -9.51 10.25
N HIS A 2 4.01 -10.20 11.17
CA HIS A 2 4.69 -9.55 12.31
C HIS A 2 5.67 -8.41 11.89
N SER A 3 6.38 -8.58 10.77
CA SER A 3 7.33 -7.56 10.27
C SER A 3 6.66 -6.21 9.98
N ILE A 4 5.52 -6.23 9.31
CA ILE A 4 4.80 -5.02 8.92
C ILE A 4 4.07 -4.40 10.12
N PHE A 5 3.32 -5.20 10.90
CA PHE A 5 2.42 -4.67 11.93
C PHE A 5 3.05 -4.51 13.33
N VAL A 6 4.18 -5.16 13.62
CA VAL A 6 4.83 -5.10 14.94
C VAL A 6 6.20 -4.46 14.86
N LYS A 7 7.06 -4.92 13.94
CA LYS A 7 8.38 -4.30 13.75
C LYS A 7 8.29 -2.96 13.03
N GLY A 8 7.24 -2.77 12.23
CA GLY A 8 7.06 -1.55 11.46
C GLY A 8 8.14 -1.41 10.38
N GLU A 9 8.39 -2.47 9.62
CA GLU A 9 9.40 -2.49 8.54
C GLU A 9 9.24 -1.37 7.50
N MET A 10 8.06 -0.73 7.46
CA MET A 10 7.81 0.42 6.59
C MET A 10 8.26 1.78 7.17
N PHE A 11 8.79 1.84 8.40
CA PHE A 11 9.36 3.05 8.99
C PHE A 11 10.83 3.20 8.61
N PHE A 12 11.07 3.64 7.38
CA PHE A 12 12.40 4.00 6.90
C PHE A 12 12.34 5.33 6.15
N GLU A 13 13.49 5.99 6.05
CA GLU A 13 13.65 7.17 5.21
C GLU A 13 14.15 6.73 3.83
N LEU A 14 13.64 7.38 2.78
CA LEU A 14 14.10 7.14 1.41
C LEU A 14 15.53 7.68 1.26
N GLY A 15 16.43 6.85 0.72
CA GLY A 15 17.78 7.26 0.34
C GLY A 15 17.79 8.11 -0.94
N GLU A 16 18.97 8.63 -1.30
CA GLU A 16 19.14 9.49 -2.48
C GLU A 16 18.81 8.77 -3.81
N ASP A 17 19.02 7.46 -3.87
CA ASP A 17 18.74 6.63 -5.05
C ASP A 17 17.34 5.99 -5.04
N ASP A 18 16.57 6.19 -3.97
CA ASP A 18 15.22 5.63 -3.84
C ASP A 18 14.20 6.51 -4.58
N LEU A 19 13.27 5.86 -5.27
CA LEU A 19 12.29 6.53 -6.12
C LEU A 19 10.88 6.35 -5.55
N GLU A 20 10.17 7.44 -5.32
CA GLU A 20 8.77 7.42 -4.94
C GLU A 20 7.88 7.46 -6.19
N ALA A 21 7.11 6.40 -6.42
CA ALA A 21 6.38 6.21 -7.68
C ALA A 21 5.24 7.21 -7.89
N SER A 22 4.62 7.72 -6.82
CA SER A 22 3.54 8.71 -6.93
C SER A 22 4.04 10.07 -7.45
N GLN A 23 5.33 10.39 -7.26
CA GLN A 23 5.95 11.61 -7.78
C GLN A 23 6.32 11.54 -9.28
N LEU A 24 6.33 10.35 -9.89
CA LEU A 24 6.79 10.15 -11.27
C LEU A 24 5.75 10.50 -12.33
N TYR A 25 4.49 10.26 -12.02
CA TYR A 25 3.38 10.42 -12.97
C TYR A 25 2.30 11.30 -12.34
N PRO A 26 2.40 12.64 -12.46
CA PRO A 26 1.46 13.57 -11.83
C PRO A 26 0.00 13.37 -12.23
N ASP A 27 -0.23 12.83 -13.44
CA ASP A 27 -1.55 12.54 -13.97
C ASP A 27 -2.14 11.22 -13.42
N TYR A 28 -1.33 10.40 -12.74
CA TYR A 28 -1.72 9.11 -12.19
C TYR A 28 -1.72 9.15 -10.65
N ASN A 29 -2.91 9.31 -10.08
CA ASN A 29 -3.10 9.31 -8.63
C ASN A 29 -3.46 7.91 -8.13
N TYR A 30 -2.68 7.40 -7.18
CA TYR A 30 -3.05 6.21 -6.42
C TYR A 30 -4.35 6.45 -5.65
N LYS A 31 -5.17 5.40 -5.50
CA LYS A 31 -6.38 5.48 -4.69
C LYS A 31 -6.02 5.66 -3.23
N SER A 32 -6.67 6.62 -2.58
CA SER A 32 -6.49 6.83 -1.15
C SER A 32 -7.08 5.68 -0.34
N ILE A 33 -6.68 5.59 0.94
CA ILE A 33 -7.25 4.60 1.87
C ILE A 33 -8.76 4.82 2.01
N ASP A 34 -9.22 6.07 2.02
CA ASP A 34 -10.64 6.43 2.09
C ASP A 34 -11.42 5.87 0.89
N GLN A 35 -10.93 6.08 -0.33
CA GLN A 35 -11.52 5.52 -1.55
C GLN A 35 -11.48 3.98 -1.59
N LEU A 36 -10.49 3.37 -0.94
CA LEU A 36 -10.45 1.92 -0.78
C LEU A 36 -11.56 1.47 0.17
N LEU A 37 -11.74 2.12 1.32
CA LEU A 37 -12.79 1.80 2.29
C LEU A 37 -14.19 1.97 1.69
N ASP A 38 -14.42 3.00 0.88
CA ASP A 38 -15.66 3.18 0.11
C ASP A 38 -15.94 1.98 -0.80
N LYS A 39 -14.91 1.44 -1.46
CA LYS A 39 -15.05 0.24 -2.28
C LYS A 39 -15.49 -0.97 -1.45
N PHE A 40 -14.95 -1.15 -0.24
CA PHE A 40 -15.34 -2.27 0.63
C PHE A 40 -16.80 -2.18 1.11
N ILE A 41 -17.39 -0.98 1.13
CA ILE A 41 -18.81 -0.79 1.47
C ILE A 41 -19.70 -1.18 0.29
N VAL A 42 -19.32 -0.80 -0.93
CA VAL A 42 -20.16 -0.97 -2.13
C VAL A 42 -19.97 -2.34 -2.79
N ASP A 43 -18.73 -2.77 -2.99
CA ASP A 43 -18.37 -4.00 -3.71
C ASP A 43 -17.00 -4.53 -3.23
N PRO A 44 -16.98 -5.24 -2.07
CA PRO A 44 -15.74 -5.73 -1.49
C PRO A 44 -15.13 -6.84 -2.35
N PRO A 45 -13.83 -6.75 -2.69
CA PRO A 45 -13.13 -7.85 -3.35
C PRO A 45 -13.05 -9.07 -2.42
N PRO A 46 -12.99 -10.31 -2.97
CA PRO A 46 -12.85 -11.51 -2.16
C PRO A 46 -11.52 -11.51 -1.39
N PRO A 47 -11.50 -12.06 -0.15
CA PRO A 47 -10.27 -12.18 0.62
C PRO A 47 -9.28 -13.13 -0.06
N ALA A 48 -7.99 -12.84 0.08
CA ALA A 48 -6.90 -13.64 -0.47
C ALA A 48 -5.95 -14.11 0.64
N SER A 49 -5.27 -15.23 0.40
CA SER A 49 -4.24 -15.78 1.28
C SER A 49 -3.01 -16.10 0.42
N ALA A 50 -1.85 -15.53 0.79
CA ALA A 50 -0.58 -15.82 0.14
C ALA A 50 0.00 -17.13 0.68
N ALA A 51 0.67 -17.91 -0.16
CA ALA A 51 1.49 -19.02 0.29
C ALA A 51 2.68 -18.51 1.12
N PHE A 52 3.07 -19.26 2.13
CA PHE A 52 4.34 -19.02 2.83
C PHE A 52 5.49 -19.64 2.03
N GLU A 53 6.63 -18.96 2.01
CA GLU A 53 7.91 -19.53 1.60
C GLU A 53 8.53 -20.35 2.74
#